data_AF-A0A534XIY7-F1
#
_entry.id   AF-A0A534XIY7-F1
#
_cell.length_a   1.000
_cell.length_b   1.000
_cell.length_c   1.000
_cell.angle_alpha   90.00
_cell.angle_beta   90.00
_cell.angle_gamma   90.00
#
_symmetry.space_group_name_H-M   'P 1'
#
loop_
_entity.id
_entity.type
_entity.pdbx_description
1 polymer ?
#
loop_
_entity_poly.entity_id
_entity_poly.type
_entity_poly.pdbx_seq_one_letter_code
_entity_poly.pdbx_strand_id
1 'polypeptide(L)'
;MHPSSASYLKTTVLATSSGALVIGLTLVAARDLTGLSRAFVEGAGWLVGLASGCVALAGAVTLVRSKRQAEGRRDLFLDRNASRDPEAVSRGEFGWGLWVRRLFRLAAGTSHPLVGDLVEVRPLEEIESTLDESGCLDGLPFMPEMGRFCGRRIRVFRCVDKILDFGRSWRLRRLEDTVLLAGLRCDGGAHGGCQASCYLLWKTAWLKPVRDDPGQRKSHGDGEADTTRLPLTVLPGPAAPSCHSCQFTELTEASTPMSRWDLRQDLEPLLSGNVTVSAFCVAMLTRLFNKTQRLRGGSSYPPLERGKLKRTPLVTHGFAPGDMVRVLEDDEIVATLDEKNRNRGLSFDEEMVKHCGQRYRVAMRIERILEKNGRILEMKTPCIALEGVDASGELLRFCTQHEYLFWREAWLEPASPPAQ
;
A
#
# COMPACT_ATOMS: atom_id res chain seq x y z
N MET A 1 -6.65 -23.97 -14.87
CA MET A 1 -7.46 -23.05 -14.04
C MET A 1 -7.09 -23.31 -12.60
N HIS A 2 -6.67 -22.29 -11.87
CA HIS A 2 -6.39 -22.40 -10.44
C HIS A 2 -7.67 -22.88 -9.69
N PRO A 3 -7.60 -23.74 -8.66
CA PRO A 3 -8.77 -24.27 -7.96
C PRO A 3 -9.72 -23.17 -7.45
N SER A 4 -9.18 -22.02 -7.07
CA SER A 4 -9.94 -20.85 -6.61
C SER A 4 -10.84 -20.24 -7.70
N SER A 5 -10.45 -20.30 -8.98
CA SER A 5 -11.20 -19.69 -10.09
C SER A 5 -12.59 -20.31 -10.27
N ALA A 6 -12.72 -21.63 -10.04
CA ALA A 6 -14.02 -22.31 -10.07
C ALA A 6 -14.93 -21.82 -8.92
N SER A 7 -14.35 -21.56 -7.74
CA SER A 7 -15.06 -20.99 -6.59
C SER A 7 -15.56 -19.58 -6.91
N TYR A 8 -14.77 -18.78 -7.62
CA TYR A 8 -15.13 -17.43 -8.00
C TYR A 8 -16.27 -17.41 -9.03
N LEU A 9 -16.20 -18.27 -10.04
CA LEU A 9 -17.24 -18.41 -11.05
C LEU A 9 -18.57 -18.85 -10.42
N LYS A 10 -18.55 -19.85 -9.53
CA LYS A 10 -19.75 -20.34 -8.82
C LYS A 10 -20.46 -19.22 -8.06
N THR A 11 -19.73 -18.42 -7.28
CA THR A 11 -20.31 -17.29 -6.54
C THR A 11 -20.90 -16.24 -7.47
N THR A 12 -20.20 -15.92 -8.57
CA THR A 12 -20.65 -14.94 -9.55
C THR A 12 -21.96 -15.38 -10.21
N VAL A 13 -22.01 -16.62 -10.71
CA VAL A 13 -23.20 -17.17 -11.39
C VAL A 13 -24.38 -17.27 -10.43
N LEU A 14 -24.16 -17.77 -9.21
CA LEU A 14 -25.22 -17.91 -8.21
C LEU A 14 -25.80 -16.55 -7.79
N ALA A 15 -24.96 -15.53 -7.60
CA ALA A 15 -25.41 -14.18 -7.29
C ALA A 15 -26.27 -13.59 -8.43
N THR A 16 -25.81 -13.71 -9.67
CA THR A 16 -26.58 -13.25 -10.84
C THR A 16 -27.93 -13.96 -10.95
N SER A 17 -27.96 -15.29 -10.86
CA SER A 17 -29.19 -16.07 -11.05
C SER A 17 -30.19 -15.85 -9.91
N SER A 18 -29.72 -15.84 -8.65
CA SER A 18 -30.58 -15.59 -7.48
C SER A 18 -31.18 -14.18 -7.49
N GLY A 19 -30.40 -13.15 -7.85
CA GLY A 19 -30.92 -11.79 -7.95
C GLY A 19 -32.04 -11.66 -8.99
N ALA A 20 -31.81 -12.21 -10.19
CA ALA A 20 -32.82 -12.22 -11.25
C ALA A 20 -34.07 -13.03 -10.86
N LEU A 21 -33.89 -14.18 -10.20
CA LEU A 21 -35.00 -15.02 -9.72
C LEU A 21 -35.84 -14.30 -8.67
N VAL A 22 -35.23 -13.65 -7.68
CA VAL A 22 -35.95 -12.92 -6.62
C VAL A 22 -36.74 -11.76 -7.21
N ILE A 23 -36.14 -10.96 -8.10
CA ILE A 23 -36.87 -9.89 -8.80
C ILE A 23 -38.07 -10.49 -9.54
N GLY A 24 -37.87 -11.53 -10.34
CA GLY A 24 -38.96 -12.20 -11.07
C GLY A 24 -40.09 -12.69 -10.17
N LEU A 25 -39.76 -13.39 -9.07
CA LEU A 25 -40.73 -13.90 -8.11
C LEU A 25 -41.51 -12.78 -7.41
N THR A 26 -40.84 -11.71 -6.99
CA THR A 26 -41.50 -10.56 -6.36
C THR A 26 -42.42 -9.82 -7.33
N LEU A 27 -42.03 -9.66 -8.60
CA LEU A 27 -42.89 -9.07 -9.62
C LEU A 27 -44.12 -9.93 -9.90
N VAL A 28 -43.98 -11.26 -9.88
CA VAL A 28 -45.12 -12.18 -10.02
C VAL A 28 -46.04 -12.11 -8.80
N ALA A 29 -45.48 -12.17 -7.59
CA ALA A 29 -46.24 -12.10 -6.34
C ALA A 29 -46.94 -10.74 -6.14
N ALA A 30 -46.36 -9.67 -6.69
CA ALA A 30 -46.91 -8.32 -6.64
C ALA A 30 -48.06 -8.08 -7.63
N ARG A 31 -48.34 -9.00 -8.56
CA ARG A 31 -49.39 -8.81 -9.59
C ARG A 31 -50.77 -8.56 -9.02
N ASP A 32 -51.13 -9.28 -7.95
CA ASP A 32 -52.45 -9.22 -7.33
C ASP A 32 -52.50 -8.23 -6.14
N LEU A 33 -51.37 -7.59 -5.82
CA LEU A 33 -51.26 -6.57 -4.77
C LEU A 33 -51.56 -5.18 -5.34
N THR A 34 -52.07 -4.28 -4.49
CA THR A 34 -52.35 -2.89 -4.86
C THR A 34 -51.79 -1.90 -3.84
N GLY A 35 -51.53 -0.67 -4.28
CA GLY A 35 -51.05 0.40 -3.41
C GLY A 35 -49.72 0.08 -2.71
N LEU A 36 -49.68 0.31 -1.39
CA LEU A 36 -48.45 0.25 -0.59
C LEU A 36 -47.84 -1.16 -0.51
N SER A 37 -48.67 -2.21 -0.46
CA SER A 37 -48.19 -3.59 -0.34
C SER A 37 -47.46 -4.05 -1.60
N ARG A 38 -47.94 -3.66 -2.77
CA ARG A 38 -47.28 -3.89 -4.06
C ARG A 38 -45.90 -3.21 -4.09
N ALA A 39 -45.87 -1.91 -3.79
CA ALA A 39 -44.63 -1.13 -3.78
C ALA A 39 -43.60 -1.70 -2.80
N PHE A 40 -44.04 -2.19 -1.63
CA PHE A 40 -43.18 -2.84 -0.66
C PHE A 40 -42.57 -4.15 -1.19
N VAL A 41 -43.38 -5.03 -1.78
CA VAL A 41 -42.91 -6.32 -2.31
C VAL A 41 -41.95 -6.13 -3.49
N GLU A 42 -42.31 -5.27 -4.45
CA GLU A 42 -41.43 -4.95 -5.58
C GLU A 42 -40.13 -4.28 -5.09
N GLY A 43 -40.22 -3.33 -4.15
CA GLY A 43 -39.08 -2.66 -3.55
C GLY A 43 -38.13 -3.62 -2.84
N ALA A 44 -38.65 -4.56 -2.06
CA ALA A 44 -37.85 -5.61 -1.42
C ALA A 44 -37.15 -6.49 -2.46
N GLY A 45 -37.84 -6.87 -3.54
CA GLY A 45 -37.27 -7.62 -4.65
C GLY A 45 -36.10 -6.91 -5.33
N TRP A 46 -36.26 -5.62 -5.64
CA TRP A 46 -35.20 -4.80 -6.24
C TRP A 46 -34.01 -4.59 -5.29
N LEU A 47 -34.25 -4.43 -3.99
CA LEU A 47 -33.17 -4.30 -3.00
C LEU A 47 -32.33 -5.58 -2.94
N VAL A 48 -32.95 -6.76 -2.89
CA VAL A 48 -32.24 -8.04 -2.93
C VAL A 48 -31.53 -8.22 -4.28
N GLY A 49 -32.20 -7.90 -5.38
CA GLY A 49 -31.63 -7.97 -6.72
C GLY A 49 -30.39 -7.08 -6.87
N LEU A 50 -30.41 -5.86 -6.33
CA LEU A 50 -29.26 -4.94 -6.33
C LEU A 50 -28.11 -5.46 -5.47
N ALA A 51 -28.40 -5.99 -4.27
CA ALA A 51 -27.39 -6.60 -3.41
C ALA A 51 -26.71 -7.79 -4.11
N SER A 52 -27.50 -8.67 -4.73
CA SER A 52 -27.01 -9.79 -5.54
C SER A 52 -26.22 -9.31 -6.76
N GLY A 53 -26.65 -8.24 -7.43
CA GLY A 53 -25.94 -7.61 -8.53
C GLY A 53 -24.57 -7.05 -8.13
N CYS A 54 -24.46 -6.44 -6.95
CA CYS A 54 -23.18 -6.00 -6.40
C CYS A 54 -22.23 -7.17 -6.12
N VAL A 55 -22.75 -8.30 -5.60
CA VAL A 55 -21.95 -9.52 -5.39
C VAL A 55 -21.51 -10.13 -6.73
N ALA A 56 -22.37 -10.14 -7.74
CA ALA A 56 -22.02 -10.60 -9.08
C ALA A 56 -20.94 -9.73 -9.72
N LEU A 57 -21.07 -8.40 -9.65
CA LEU A 57 -20.05 -7.46 -10.11
C LEU A 57 -18.71 -7.67 -9.37
N ALA A 58 -18.78 -7.87 -8.06
CA ALA A 58 -17.63 -8.17 -7.24
C ALA A 58 -16.93 -9.47 -7.67
N GLY A 59 -17.71 -10.51 -7.96
CA GLY A 59 -17.21 -11.76 -8.53
C GLY A 59 -16.54 -11.57 -9.90
N ALA A 60 -17.16 -10.81 -10.80
CA ALA A 60 -16.59 -10.47 -12.09
C ALA A 60 -15.24 -9.74 -11.97
N VAL A 61 -15.12 -8.77 -11.05
CA VAL A 61 -13.85 -8.07 -10.77
C VAL A 61 -12.78 -9.07 -10.32
N THR A 62 -13.09 -9.97 -9.38
CA THR A 62 -12.09 -10.96 -8.92
C THR A 62 -11.70 -11.99 -9.99
N LEU A 63 -12.61 -12.37 -10.88
CA LEU A 63 -12.30 -13.21 -12.04
C LEU A 63 -11.35 -12.50 -13.00
N VAL A 64 -11.56 -11.21 -13.27
CA VAL A 64 -10.63 -10.39 -14.08
C VAL A 64 -9.26 -10.31 -13.41
N ARG A 65 -9.21 -10.09 -12.09
CA ARG A 65 -7.95 -10.04 -11.34
C ARG A 65 -7.19 -11.37 -11.39
N SER A 66 -7.89 -12.48 -11.13
CA SER A 66 -7.33 -13.84 -11.22
C SER A 66 -6.83 -14.16 -12.63
N LYS A 67 -7.55 -13.76 -13.68
CA LYS A 67 -7.12 -13.93 -15.07
C LYS A 67 -5.85 -13.13 -15.36
N ARG A 68 -5.79 -11.85 -14.96
CA ARG A 68 -4.61 -11.00 -15.14
C ARG A 68 -3.38 -11.60 -14.45
N GLN A 69 -3.53 -12.10 -13.23
CA GLN A 69 -2.45 -12.77 -12.50
C GLN A 69 -1.95 -14.01 -13.25
N ALA A 70 -2.85 -14.88 -13.72
CA ALA A 70 -2.49 -16.07 -14.50
C ALA A 70 -1.82 -15.74 -15.86
N GLU A 71 -2.08 -14.56 -16.42
CA GLU A 71 -1.42 -14.04 -17.63
C GLU A 71 -0.08 -13.36 -17.33
N GLY A 72 0.38 -13.35 -16.08
CA GLY A 72 1.58 -12.61 -15.70
C GLY A 72 1.42 -11.11 -15.91
N ARG A 73 0.21 -10.55 -15.78
CA ARG A 73 -0.03 -9.10 -15.83
C ARG A 73 -0.13 -8.50 -14.43
N ARG A 74 0.31 -7.25 -14.28
CA ARG A 74 0.12 -6.45 -13.06
C ARG A 74 -1.33 -6.51 -12.59
N ASP A 75 -1.52 -6.74 -11.28
CA ASP A 75 -2.82 -6.81 -10.62
C ASP A 75 -3.69 -5.57 -10.93
N LEU A 76 -5.00 -5.77 -11.03
CA LEU A 76 -5.93 -4.73 -11.45
C LEU A 76 -5.98 -3.54 -10.48
N PHE A 77 -5.85 -3.76 -9.18
CA PHE A 77 -5.84 -2.65 -8.22
C PHE A 77 -4.61 -1.77 -8.44
N LEU A 78 -3.43 -2.39 -8.53
CA LEU A 78 -2.16 -1.70 -8.77
C LEU A 78 -2.18 -0.96 -10.12
N ASP A 79 -2.65 -1.60 -11.18
CA ASP A 79 -2.82 -1.03 -12.52
C ASP A 79 -3.74 0.20 -12.52
N ARG A 80 -4.90 0.10 -11.86
CA ARG A 80 -5.86 1.21 -11.74
C ARG A 80 -5.36 2.31 -10.81
N ASN A 81 -4.35 2.05 -9.98
CA ASN A 81 -3.74 3.02 -9.10
C ASN A 81 -2.40 3.57 -9.60
N ALA A 82 -1.92 3.18 -10.80
CA ALA A 82 -0.57 3.50 -11.28
C ALA A 82 -0.21 5.00 -11.28
N SER A 83 -1.18 5.90 -11.51
CA SER A 83 -0.99 7.36 -11.36
C SER A 83 -0.66 7.84 -9.94
N ARG A 84 -0.72 6.95 -8.94
CA ARG A 84 -0.34 7.17 -7.53
C ARG A 84 0.94 6.40 -7.18
N ASP A 85 1.66 5.87 -8.17
CA ASP A 85 3.01 5.34 -7.96
C ASP A 85 3.98 6.52 -7.74
N PRO A 86 5.07 6.35 -6.95
CA PRO A 86 5.99 7.44 -6.61
C PRO A 86 6.55 8.18 -7.83
N GLU A 87 6.88 7.44 -8.90
CA GLU A 87 7.42 7.99 -10.15
C GLU A 87 6.39 8.86 -10.88
N ALA A 88 5.17 8.36 -11.06
CA ALA A 88 4.07 9.11 -11.70
C ALA A 88 3.75 10.39 -10.92
N VAL A 89 3.72 10.31 -9.57
CA VAL A 89 3.51 11.48 -8.73
C VAL A 89 4.64 12.49 -8.90
N SER A 90 5.89 12.04 -8.91
CA SER A 90 7.06 12.91 -9.07
C SER A 90 7.01 13.69 -10.39
N ARG A 91 6.62 13.02 -11.48
CA ARG A 91 6.47 13.63 -12.81
C ARG A 91 5.26 14.56 -12.97
N GLY A 92 4.32 14.52 -12.04
CA GLY A 92 3.09 15.33 -12.14
C GLY A 92 1.92 14.65 -12.85
N GLU A 93 1.95 13.32 -13.02
CA GLU A 93 1.00 12.55 -13.84
C GLU A 93 -0.21 12.07 -13.04
N PHE A 94 -1.09 13.01 -12.70
CA PHE A 94 -2.13 12.81 -11.69
C PHE A 94 -3.47 12.24 -12.18
N GLY A 95 -3.65 12.13 -13.50
CA GLY A 95 -4.93 11.82 -14.12
C GLY A 95 -6.02 12.86 -13.81
N TRP A 96 -7.24 12.62 -14.29
CA TRP A 96 -8.33 13.60 -14.23
C TRP A 96 -8.96 13.76 -12.83
N GLY A 97 -8.82 12.82 -11.89
CA GLY A 97 -9.57 12.89 -10.62
C GLY A 97 -9.09 13.95 -9.63
N LEU A 98 -7.88 14.49 -9.79
CA LEU A 98 -7.24 15.34 -8.79
C LEU A 98 -7.69 16.81 -8.86
N TRP A 99 -8.04 17.32 -10.05
CA TRP A 99 -8.55 18.70 -10.17
C TRP A 99 -9.86 18.89 -9.42
N VAL A 100 -10.74 17.88 -9.44
CA VAL A 100 -12.02 17.90 -8.71
C VAL A 100 -11.78 18.06 -7.21
N ARG A 101 -10.84 17.29 -6.65
CA ARG A 101 -10.47 17.37 -5.23
C ARG A 101 -9.90 18.73 -4.86
N ARG A 102 -9.03 19.28 -5.71
CA ARG A 102 -8.48 20.63 -5.51
C ARG A 102 -9.58 21.69 -5.53
N LEU A 103 -10.56 21.57 -6.44
CA LEU A 103 -11.70 22.47 -6.51
C LEU A 103 -12.57 22.38 -5.25
N PHE A 104 -12.85 21.18 -4.75
CA PHE A 104 -13.55 21.01 -3.48
C PHE A 104 -12.77 21.58 -2.29
N ARG A 105 -11.45 21.37 -2.23
CA ARG A 105 -10.61 21.95 -1.19
C ARG A 105 -10.67 23.47 -1.18
N LEU A 106 -10.57 24.09 -2.37
CA LEU A 106 -10.69 25.53 -2.55
C LEU A 106 -12.07 26.05 -2.11
N ALA A 107 -13.15 25.38 -2.55
CA ALA A 107 -14.51 25.75 -2.17
C ALA A 107 -14.77 25.61 -0.67
N ALA A 108 -14.16 24.60 -0.02
CA ALA A 108 -14.25 24.40 1.42
C ALA A 108 -13.34 25.33 2.24
N GLY A 109 -12.48 26.13 1.61
CA GLY A 109 -11.54 27.02 2.29
C GLY A 109 -10.50 26.29 3.14
N THR A 110 -10.21 25.01 2.83
CA THR A 110 -9.30 24.18 3.63
C THR A 110 -7.89 24.18 3.06
N SER A 111 -6.87 24.11 3.93
CA SER A 111 -5.44 24.10 3.56
C SER A 111 -4.79 22.72 3.63
N HIS A 112 -5.57 21.65 3.85
CA HIS A 112 -5.02 20.30 3.99
C HIS A 112 -4.29 19.85 2.71
N PRO A 113 -3.17 19.12 2.83
CA PRO A 113 -2.42 18.64 1.68
C PRO A 113 -3.23 17.60 0.90
N LEU A 114 -3.08 17.63 -0.43
CA LEU A 114 -3.57 16.59 -1.33
C LEU A 114 -2.39 15.92 -2.04
N VAL A 115 -2.59 14.68 -2.45
CA VAL A 115 -1.61 13.99 -3.31
C VAL A 115 -1.30 14.80 -4.55
N GLY A 116 -0.02 14.91 -4.89
CA GLY A 116 0.49 15.64 -6.04
C GLY A 116 0.68 17.15 -5.85
N ASP A 117 0.31 17.70 -4.69
CA ASP A 117 0.63 19.09 -4.38
C ASP A 117 2.13 19.29 -4.25
N LEU A 118 2.61 20.42 -4.77
CA LEU A 118 4.00 20.83 -4.65
C LEU A 118 4.18 21.57 -3.33
N VAL A 119 5.16 21.12 -2.55
CA VAL A 119 5.52 21.72 -1.26
C VAL A 119 7.02 21.96 -1.23
N GLU A 120 7.44 22.96 -0.48
CA GLU A 120 8.84 23.20 -0.13
C GLU A 120 9.06 22.74 1.31
N VAL A 121 10.08 21.92 1.54
CA VAL A 121 10.51 21.58 2.89
C VAL A 121 11.07 22.85 3.52
N ARG A 122 10.61 23.21 4.72
CA ARG A 122 11.09 24.41 5.42
C ARG A 122 12.61 24.37 5.64
N PRO A 123 13.27 25.53 5.78
CA PRO A 123 14.65 25.60 6.25
C PRO A 123 14.81 24.87 7.59
N LEU A 124 16.02 24.34 7.84
CA LEU A 124 16.30 23.55 9.04
C LEU A 124 15.98 24.33 10.33
N GLU A 125 16.41 25.60 10.42
CA GLU A 125 16.16 26.46 11.58
C GLU A 125 14.66 26.64 11.89
N GLU A 126 13.83 26.76 10.85
CA GLU A 126 12.37 26.85 11.03
C GLU A 126 11.79 25.54 11.55
N ILE A 127 12.30 24.40 11.08
CA ILE A 127 11.84 23.08 11.54
C ILE A 127 12.28 22.86 12.99
N GLU A 128 13.55 23.11 13.32
CA GLU A 128 14.10 22.97 14.66
C GLU A 128 13.32 23.79 15.69
N SER A 129 12.83 24.99 15.31
CA SER A 129 11.97 25.81 16.16
C SER A 129 10.60 25.20 16.49
N THR A 130 10.18 24.18 15.75
CA THR A 130 8.92 23.44 15.99
C THR A 130 9.12 22.21 16.88
N LEU A 131 10.36 21.82 17.15
CA LEU A 131 10.66 20.58 17.86
C LEU A 131 10.69 20.81 19.38
N ASP A 132 10.26 19.80 20.12
CA ASP A 132 10.42 19.73 21.57
C ASP A 132 11.86 19.36 21.97
N GLU A 133 12.12 19.26 23.27
CA GLU A 133 13.44 18.91 23.83
C GLU A 133 13.96 17.54 23.35
N SER A 134 13.08 16.67 22.87
CA SER A 134 13.42 15.35 22.32
C SER A 134 13.63 15.37 20.81
N GLY A 135 13.56 16.54 20.16
CA GLY A 135 13.68 16.66 18.70
C GLY A 135 12.42 16.21 17.95
N CYS A 136 11.26 16.21 18.62
CA CYS A 136 10.00 15.72 18.06
C CYS A 136 8.96 16.83 17.87
N LEU A 137 8.05 16.64 16.92
CA LEU A 137 6.78 17.38 16.84
C LEU A 137 5.62 16.39 16.95
N ASP A 138 4.77 16.56 17.95
CA ASP A 138 3.71 15.61 18.32
C ASP A 138 4.22 14.16 18.48
N GLY A 139 5.41 14.00 19.09
CA GLY A 139 6.05 12.70 19.28
C GLY A 139 6.69 12.09 18.01
N LEU A 140 6.58 12.74 16.84
CA LEU A 140 7.27 12.28 15.63
C LEU A 140 8.65 12.96 15.52
N PRO A 141 9.77 12.20 15.52
CA PRO A 141 11.09 12.78 15.46
C PRO A 141 11.41 13.35 14.07
N PHE A 142 12.11 14.49 14.07
CA PHE A 142 12.81 14.99 12.89
C PHE A 142 14.23 14.41 12.86
N MET A 143 14.48 13.45 11.97
CA MET A 143 15.73 12.68 11.95
C MET A 143 16.84 13.40 11.16
N PRO A 144 18.13 13.18 11.48
CA PRO A 144 19.24 13.77 10.74
C PRO A 144 19.19 13.56 9.22
N GLU A 145 18.76 12.39 8.77
CA GLU A 145 18.58 12.02 7.35
C GLU A 145 17.58 12.92 6.63
N MET A 146 16.67 13.58 7.36
CA MET A 146 15.67 14.48 6.81
C MET A 146 16.27 15.86 6.46
N GLY A 147 17.30 16.30 7.17
CA GLY A 147 17.89 17.64 7.05
C GLY A 147 18.41 17.96 5.64
N ARG A 148 18.94 16.97 4.91
CA ARG A 148 19.41 17.14 3.52
C ARG A 148 18.30 17.53 2.53
N PHE A 149 17.04 17.41 2.92
CA PHE A 149 15.90 17.76 2.08
C PHE A 149 15.34 19.15 2.36
N CYS A 150 15.81 19.84 3.40
CA CYS A 150 15.39 21.22 3.71
C CYS A 150 15.60 22.16 2.51
N GLY A 151 14.62 23.04 2.26
CA GLY A 151 14.62 23.96 1.12
C GLY A 151 14.27 23.33 -0.24
N ARG A 152 14.12 22.00 -0.33
CA ARG A 152 13.77 21.35 -1.61
C ARG A 152 12.27 21.40 -1.87
N ARG A 153 11.91 21.56 -3.14
CA ARG A 153 10.53 21.47 -3.62
C ARG A 153 10.22 20.06 -4.08
N ILE A 154 9.26 19.41 -3.45
CA ILE A 154 8.94 18.00 -3.65
C ILE A 154 7.43 17.84 -3.62
N ARG A 155 6.92 16.85 -4.35
CA ARG A 155 5.48 16.59 -4.39
C ARG A 155 5.03 15.67 -3.27
N VAL A 156 3.85 15.94 -2.75
CA VAL A 156 3.15 15.06 -1.80
C VAL A 156 2.81 13.74 -2.50
N PHE A 157 3.38 12.65 -2.00
CA PHE A 157 3.15 11.30 -2.49
C PHE A 157 1.89 10.68 -1.91
N ARG A 158 1.76 10.70 -0.59
CA ARG A 158 0.58 10.20 0.13
C ARG A 158 0.28 11.09 1.32
N CYS A 159 -0.99 11.36 1.58
CA CYS A 159 -1.41 11.99 2.82
C CYS A 159 -1.63 10.90 3.87
N VAL A 160 -0.83 10.88 4.93
CA VAL A 160 -0.86 9.83 5.95
C VAL A 160 -1.94 10.14 6.96
N ASP A 161 -3.05 9.40 6.88
CA ASP A 161 -4.12 9.46 7.88
C ASP A 161 -3.95 8.38 8.96
N LYS A 162 -3.19 7.33 8.66
CA LYS A 162 -3.01 6.17 9.54
C LYS A 162 -1.76 5.38 9.23
N ILE A 163 -1.26 4.72 10.26
CA ILE A 163 -0.13 3.78 10.20
C ILE A 163 -0.54 2.46 10.84
N LEU A 164 0.09 1.36 10.42
CA LEU A 164 0.12 0.10 11.13
C LEU A 164 1.32 0.11 12.08
N ASP A 165 1.04 -0.07 13.36
CA ASP A 165 2.06 -0.13 14.40
C ASP A 165 2.66 -1.54 14.48
N PHE A 166 3.60 -1.83 13.56
CA PHE A 166 4.33 -3.10 13.52
C PHE A 166 5.20 -3.34 14.76
N GLY A 167 5.63 -2.27 15.45
CA GLY A 167 6.50 -2.34 16.60
C GLY A 167 5.78 -2.87 17.85
N ARG A 168 4.55 -2.44 18.10
CA ARG A 168 3.87 -2.76 19.37
C ARG A 168 2.52 -3.44 19.17
N SER A 169 1.52 -2.70 18.74
CA SER A 169 0.13 -3.13 18.84
C SER A 169 -0.38 -3.99 17.68
N TRP A 170 0.30 -3.99 16.52
CA TRP A 170 -0.17 -4.60 15.28
C TRP A 170 -1.58 -4.11 14.88
N ARG A 171 -1.92 -2.88 15.26
CA ARG A 171 -3.20 -2.23 14.96
C ARG A 171 -2.96 -0.98 14.14
N LEU A 172 -3.97 -0.63 13.35
CA LEU A 172 -4.03 0.69 12.74
C LEU A 172 -4.15 1.75 13.83
N ARG A 173 -3.36 2.82 13.70
CA ARG A 173 -3.31 3.98 14.58
C ARG A 173 -3.38 5.25 13.76
N ARG A 174 -4.06 6.26 14.29
CA ARG A 174 -4.22 7.58 13.68
C ARG A 174 -2.92 8.35 13.82
N LEU A 175 -2.43 8.89 12.72
CA LEU A 175 -1.30 9.81 12.70
C LEU A 175 -1.77 11.08 12.00
N GLU A 176 -1.73 12.19 12.71
CA GLU A 176 -2.30 13.45 12.23
C GLU A 176 -1.26 14.31 11.52
N ASP A 177 -1.74 15.14 10.59
CA ASP A 177 -0.97 16.17 9.90
C ASP A 177 0.35 15.67 9.32
N THR A 178 0.31 14.48 8.71
CA THR A 178 1.50 13.81 8.19
C THR A 178 1.34 13.47 6.72
N VAL A 179 2.41 13.59 5.95
CA VAL A 179 2.49 13.20 4.54
C VAL A 179 3.75 12.40 4.25
N LEU A 180 3.73 11.66 3.15
CA LEU A 180 4.93 11.15 2.49
C LEU A 180 5.26 12.05 1.32
N LEU A 181 6.54 12.35 1.13
CA LEU A 181 7.05 13.09 -0.03
C LEU A 181 7.65 12.12 -1.05
N ALA A 182 7.44 12.39 -2.34
CA ALA A 182 7.80 11.46 -3.41
C ALA A 182 9.30 11.16 -3.42
N GLY A 183 9.64 9.86 -3.42
CA GLY A 183 11.02 9.36 -3.43
C GLY A 183 11.81 9.50 -2.12
N LEU A 184 11.23 10.07 -1.06
CA LEU A 184 11.99 10.33 0.18
C LEU A 184 11.94 9.16 1.16
N ARG A 185 13.02 8.36 1.16
CA ARG A 185 13.24 7.27 2.11
C ARG A 185 14.45 7.54 3.01
N CYS A 186 14.41 6.97 4.21
CA CYS A 186 15.53 6.95 5.14
C CYS A 186 16.67 6.08 4.58
N ASP A 187 17.91 6.53 4.74
CA ASP A 187 19.10 5.76 4.35
C ASP A 187 19.74 4.98 5.52
N GLY A 188 19.24 5.19 6.75
CA GLY A 188 19.69 4.52 7.96
C GLY A 188 21.07 4.93 8.44
N GLY A 189 21.68 5.98 7.85
CA GLY A 189 23.03 6.42 8.18
C GLY A 189 23.20 6.83 9.64
N ALA A 190 22.18 7.45 10.26
CA ALA A 190 22.18 7.82 11.67
C ALA A 190 21.61 6.71 12.59
N HIS A 191 21.25 5.56 12.02
CA HIS A 191 20.54 4.47 12.70
C HIS A 191 21.26 3.13 12.55
N GLY A 192 22.57 3.12 12.79
CA GLY A 192 23.39 1.90 12.78
C GLY A 192 23.44 1.21 11.41
N GLY A 193 23.20 1.96 10.32
CA GLY A 193 23.13 1.42 8.97
C GLY A 193 21.93 0.50 8.74
N CYS A 194 20.78 0.79 9.38
CA CYS A 194 19.52 0.10 9.14
C CYS A 194 19.13 0.12 7.65
N GLN A 195 18.82 -1.03 7.07
CA GLN A 195 18.54 -1.18 5.63
C GLN A 195 17.04 -1.27 5.30
N ALA A 196 16.15 -0.95 6.24
CA ALA A 196 14.71 -1.03 6.02
C ALA A 196 14.20 -0.05 4.94
N SER A 197 14.93 1.07 4.74
CA SER A 197 14.59 2.12 3.76
C SER A 197 13.14 2.62 3.89
N CYS A 198 12.69 2.84 5.12
CA CYS A 198 11.34 3.32 5.40
C CYS A 198 11.08 4.68 4.75
N TYR A 199 9.85 4.92 4.31
CA TYR A 199 9.48 6.26 3.85
C TYR A 199 9.53 7.25 5.01
N LEU A 200 10.07 8.43 4.75
CA LEU A 200 10.13 9.51 5.72
C LEU A 200 8.73 10.11 5.91
N LEU A 201 8.28 10.17 7.15
CA LEU A 201 7.04 10.83 7.55
C LEU A 201 7.30 12.31 7.78
N TRP A 202 6.54 13.18 7.12
CA TRP A 202 6.70 14.63 7.21
C TRP A 202 5.48 15.27 7.84
N LYS A 203 5.65 15.99 8.95
CA LYS A 203 4.59 16.85 9.47
C LYS A 203 4.30 17.97 8.48
N THR A 204 3.03 18.30 8.28
CA THR A 204 2.61 19.41 7.40
C THR A 204 3.16 20.75 7.88
N ALA A 205 3.38 20.91 9.20
CA ALA A 205 4.04 22.08 9.79
C ALA A 205 5.46 22.31 9.25
N TRP A 206 6.18 21.24 8.88
CA TRP A 206 7.53 21.32 8.30
C TRP A 206 7.55 21.68 6.82
N LEU A 207 6.38 21.93 6.22
CA LEU A 207 6.21 22.13 4.79
C LEU A 207 5.57 23.49 4.50
N LYS A 208 5.95 24.10 3.38
CA LYS A 208 5.34 25.32 2.83
C LYS A 208 4.63 24.97 1.52
N PRO A 209 3.34 25.28 1.34
CA PRO A 209 2.67 25.12 0.05
C PRO A 209 3.33 25.98 -1.03
N VAL A 210 3.60 25.40 -2.20
CA VAL A 210 4.15 26.12 -3.35
C VAL A 210 3.15 26.09 -4.50
N ARG A 211 3.00 27.21 -5.21
CA ARG A 211 2.22 27.24 -6.46
C ARG A 211 2.97 26.46 -7.54
N ASP A 212 2.28 25.50 -8.13
CA ASP A 212 2.78 24.73 -9.27
C ASP A 212 2.63 25.58 -10.54
N ASP A 213 3.55 26.53 -10.75
CA ASP A 213 3.59 27.36 -11.95
C ASP A 213 4.37 26.63 -13.07
N PRO A 214 3.71 26.25 -14.18
CA PRO A 214 4.38 25.60 -15.31
C PRO A 214 5.54 26.41 -15.89
N GLY A 215 5.52 27.75 -15.73
CA GLY A 215 6.54 28.65 -16.24
C GLY A 215 7.87 28.65 -15.45
N GLN A 216 7.84 28.27 -14.17
CA GLN A 216 9.05 28.24 -13.32
C GLN A 216 9.88 26.96 -13.44
N ARG A 217 9.35 25.90 -14.06
CA ARG A 217 10.04 24.61 -14.35
C ARG A 217 11.37 24.76 -15.12
N LYS A 218 11.67 25.94 -15.67
CA LYS A 218 12.89 26.18 -16.46
C LYS A 218 13.95 27.06 -15.77
N SER A 219 13.65 27.65 -14.60
CA SER A 219 14.42 28.79 -14.08
C SER A 219 15.13 28.55 -12.75
N HIS A 220 14.59 27.69 -11.89
CA HIS A 220 15.39 27.06 -10.86
C HIS A 220 15.95 25.81 -11.50
N GLY A 221 17.27 25.61 -11.41
CA GLY A 221 17.83 24.31 -11.71
C GLY A 221 17.01 23.32 -10.91
N ASP A 222 16.12 22.59 -11.60
CA ASP A 222 15.69 21.29 -11.19
C ASP A 222 17.02 20.57 -11.04
N GLY A 223 17.60 20.63 -9.84
CA GLY A 223 18.45 19.58 -9.36
C GLY A 223 17.50 18.42 -9.42
N GLU A 224 17.48 17.78 -10.60
CA GLU A 224 16.79 16.58 -10.94
C GLU A 224 17.06 15.75 -9.70
N ALA A 225 16.06 15.70 -8.81
CA ALA A 225 16.12 14.77 -7.73
C ALA A 225 16.20 13.49 -8.52
N ASP A 226 17.39 12.90 -8.60
CA ASP A 226 17.61 11.66 -9.29
C ASP A 226 16.77 10.64 -8.51
N THR A 227 15.48 10.62 -8.83
CA THR A 227 14.47 9.70 -8.31
C THR A 227 14.75 8.32 -8.88
N THR A 228 15.57 8.26 -9.94
CA THR A 228 16.31 7.10 -10.41
C THR A 228 17.52 6.85 -9.52
N ARG A 229 17.30 6.12 -8.42
CA ARG A 229 18.35 5.37 -7.72
C ARG A 229 19.56 6.21 -7.28
N LEU A 230 19.46 6.84 -6.12
CA LEU A 230 20.67 7.09 -5.34
C LEU A 230 21.16 5.73 -4.79
N PRO A 231 22.38 5.26 -5.15
CA PRO A 231 22.97 4.13 -4.45
C PRO A 231 23.16 4.56 -3.00
N LEU A 232 22.37 3.96 -2.10
CA LEU A 232 22.46 4.14 -0.65
C LEU A 232 23.87 3.73 -0.19
N THR A 233 24.78 4.68 -0.20
CA THR A 233 26.09 4.52 0.41
C THR A 233 25.96 5.01 1.84
N VAL A 234 25.86 4.07 2.78
CA VAL A 234 25.87 4.35 4.22
C VAL A 234 27.21 5.02 4.53
N LEU A 235 27.21 6.31 4.85
CA LEU A 235 28.40 6.99 5.35
C LEU A 235 28.64 6.52 6.80
N PRO A 236 29.86 6.09 7.16
CA PRO A 236 30.17 5.72 8.53
C PRO A 236 30.21 6.99 9.41
N GLY A 237 29.21 7.15 10.27
CA GLY A 237 29.19 8.12 11.36
C GLY A 237 29.99 7.64 12.59
N PRO A 238 30.29 8.54 13.54
CA PRO A 238 31.05 8.21 14.76
C PRO A 238 30.35 7.16 15.62
N ALA A 239 31.11 6.56 16.55
CA ALA A 239 30.73 5.40 17.37
C ALA A 239 29.27 5.46 17.87
N ALA A 240 28.47 4.53 17.35
CA ALA A 240 27.03 4.49 17.53
C ALA A 240 26.63 4.25 19.00
N PRO A 241 25.61 4.96 19.52
CA PRO A 241 24.97 4.58 20.78
C PRO A 241 24.40 3.16 20.69
N SER A 242 24.34 2.43 21.81
CA SER A 242 23.85 1.05 21.84
C SER A 242 22.36 0.89 21.47
N CYS A 243 21.61 2.00 21.51
CA CYS A 243 20.23 2.10 21.07
C CYS A 243 20.05 3.35 20.21
N HIS A 244 19.36 3.21 19.08
CA HIS A 244 18.95 4.30 18.20
C HIS A 244 17.45 4.56 18.32
N SER A 245 17.04 5.83 18.24
CA SER A 245 15.64 6.21 18.04
C SER A 245 15.46 6.69 16.60
N CYS A 246 14.33 6.34 15.99
CA CYS A 246 13.92 6.80 14.67
C CYS A 246 12.38 6.89 14.60
N GLN A 247 11.84 7.40 13.49
CA GLN A 247 10.38 7.50 13.33
C GLN A 247 9.65 6.18 13.58
N PHE A 248 10.21 5.06 13.13
CA PHE A 248 9.64 3.72 13.37
C PHE A 248 9.57 3.35 14.86
N THR A 249 10.60 3.65 15.67
CA THR A 249 10.62 3.30 17.09
C THR A 249 9.63 4.15 17.89
N GLU A 250 9.43 5.40 17.48
CA GLU A 250 8.51 6.35 18.13
C GLU A 250 7.08 6.31 17.57
N LEU A 251 6.80 5.51 16.51
CA LEU A 251 5.49 5.47 15.84
C LEU A 251 4.32 5.26 16.81
N THR A 252 4.48 4.45 17.85
CA THR A 252 3.39 4.21 18.81
C THR A 252 3.06 5.45 19.62
N GLU A 253 4.08 6.20 20.06
CA GLU A 253 3.91 7.41 20.87
C GLU A 253 3.45 8.58 20.00
N ALA A 254 3.92 8.66 18.76
CA ALA A 254 3.53 9.67 17.76
C ALA A 254 2.08 9.52 17.24
N SER A 255 1.37 8.45 17.60
CA SER A 255 0.06 8.10 17.02
C SER A 255 -0.95 7.73 18.10
N THR A 256 -2.24 7.79 17.76
CA THR A 256 -3.34 7.46 18.68
C THR A 256 -4.12 6.21 18.23
N PRO A 257 -4.65 5.39 19.16
CA PRO A 257 -5.50 4.26 18.79
C PRO A 257 -6.73 4.71 18.00
N MET A 258 -7.13 3.94 16.98
CA MET A 258 -8.36 4.21 16.22
C MET A 258 -9.39 3.09 16.35
N SER A 259 -10.67 3.46 16.26
CA SER A 259 -11.78 2.51 16.24
C SER A 259 -11.77 1.71 14.95
N ARG A 260 -11.88 0.38 15.06
CA ARG A 260 -12.05 -0.55 13.92
C ARG A 260 -13.26 -0.22 13.03
N TRP A 261 -14.24 0.52 13.55
CA TRP A 261 -15.48 0.88 12.86
C TRP A 261 -15.43 2.28 12.25
N ASP A 262 -14.33 3.01 12.40
CA ASP A 262 -14.21 4.34 11.81
C ASP A 262 -14.25 4.21 10.28
N LEU A 263 -15.27 4.82 9.67
CA LEU A 263 -15.47 4.84 8.21
C LEU A 263 -14.41 5.70 7.52
N ARG A 264 -13.82 6.67 8.24
CA ARG A 264 -12.77 7.54 7.71
C ARG A 264 -11.54 6.76 7.27
N GLN A 265 -11.28 5.60 7.88
CA GLN A 265 -10.18 4.73 7.44
C GLN A 265 -10.25 4.36 5.95
N ASP A 266 -11.44 4.18 5.38
CA ASP A 266 -11.55 3.91 3.94
C ASP A 266 -11.74 5.20 3.13
N LEU A 267 -12.46 6.18 3.67
CA LEU A 267 -12.84 7.40 2.94
C LEU A 267 -11.71 8.45 2.85
N GLU A 268 -10.94 8.69 3.91
CA GLU A 268 -9.84 9.68 3.90
C GLU A 268 -8.82 9.41 2.78
N PRO A 269 -8.33 8.17 2.57
CA PRO A 269 -7.45 7.87 1.45
C PRO A 269 -8.04 8.18 0.07
N LEU A 270 -9.36 7.99 -0.10
CA LEU A 270 -10.03 8.33 -1.34
C LEU A 270 -10.14 9.85 -1.52
N LEU A 271 -10.49 10.57 -0.47
CA LEU A 271 -10.69 12.02 -0.47
C LEU A 271 -9.36 12.78 -0.65
N SER A 272 -8.29 12.34 0.02
CA SER A 272 -6.96 12.93 -0.08
C SER A 272 -6.25 12.66 -1.42
N GLY A 273 -6.75 11.67 -2.17
CA GLY A 273 -6.21 11.29 -3.48
C GLY A 273 -5.18 10.16 -3.45
N ASN A 274 -4.92 9.55 -2.29
CA ASN A 274 -4.02 8.39 -2.11
C ASN A 274 -4.41 7.20 -2.99
N VAL A 275 -5.71 7.05 -3.28
CA VAL A 275 -6.23 6.00 -4.16
C VAL A 275 -7.13 6.60 -5.24
N THR A 276 -7.04 6.07 -6.46
CA THR A 276 -7.98 6.43 -7.53
C THR A 276 -9.39 5.91 -7.23
N VAL A 277 -10.42 6.55 -7.79
CA VAL A 277 -11.80 6.06 -7.65
C VAL A 277 -11.94 4.64 -8.20
N SER A 278 -11.31 4.35 -9.34
CA SER A 278 -11.32 3.01 -9.95
C SER A 278 -10.65 1.97 -9.07
N ALA A 279 -9.48 2.27 -8.49
CA ALA A 279 -8.78 1.33 -7.60
C ALA A 279 -9.57 1.13 -6.31
N PHE A 280 -10.18 2.20 -5.76
CA PHE A 280 -11.07 2.11 -4.61
C PHE A 280 -12.26 1.19 -4.88
N CYS A 281 -12.93 1.32 -6.02
CA CYS A 281 -14.02 0.42 -6.42
C CYS A 281 -13.54 -1.04 -6.53
N VAL A 282 -12.39 -1.29 -7.15
CA VAL A 282 -11.80 -2.63 -7.26
C VAL A 282 -11.57 -3.25 -5.88
N ALA A 283 -11.00 -2.50 -4.95
CA ALA A 283 -10.74 -2.96 -3.59
C ALA A 283 -12.04 -3.19 -2.79
N MET A 284 -13.02 -2.27 -2.87
CA MET A 284 -14.31 -2.43 -2.18
C MET A 284 -15.10 -3.65 -2.69
N LEU A 285 -15.14 -3.83 -4.01
CA LEU A 285 -15.76 -4.99 -4.63
C LEU A 285 -15.04 -6.27 -4.23
N THR A 286 -13.70 -6.27 -4.22
CA THR A 286 -12.91 -7.44 -3.75
C THR A 286 -13.21 -7.78 -2.28
N ARG A 287 -13.34 -6.77 -1.41
CA ARG A 287 -13.73 -6.98 0.00
C ARG A 287 -15.15 -7.54 0.13
N LEU A 288 -16.10 -7.03 -0.64
CA LEU A 288 -17.48 -7.54 -0.69
C LEU A 288 -17.49 -9.01 -1.12
N PHE A 289 -16.76 -9.34 -2.19
CA PHE A 289 -16.63 -10.70 -2.67
C PHE A 289 -16.03 -11.63 -1.62
N ASN A 290 -14.92 -11.24 -0.98
CA ASN A 290 -14.27 -12.04 0.05
C ASN A 290 -15.17 -12.24 1.27
N LYS A 291 -15.99 -11.25 1.63
CA LYS A 291 -17.01 -11.40 2.68
C LYS A 291 -18.02 -12.47 2.30
N THR A 292 -18.53 -12.45 1.07
CA THR A 292 -19.46 -13.46 0.56
C THR A 292 -18.83 -14.84 0.49
N GLN A 293 -17.58 -14.94 0.03
CA GLN A 293 -16.86 -16.22 -0.03
C GLN A 293 -16.67 -16.83 1.34
N ARG A 294 -16.30 -16.04 2.35
CA ARG A 294 -16.20 -16.52 3.74
C ARG A 294 -17.52 -17.07 4.27
N LEU A 295 -18.64 -16.38 4.00
CA LEU A 295 -19.97 -16.85 4.40
C LEU A 295 -20.37 -18.16 3.72
N ARG A 296 -19.89 -18.39 2.49
CA ARG A 296 -20.15 -19.61 1.70
C ARG A 296 -19.15 -20.74 1.97
N GLY A 297 -18.09 -20.51 2.74
CA GLY A 297 -16.96 -21.44 2.85
C GLY A 297 -16.17 -21.61 1.54
N GLY A 298 -16.21 -20.60 0.65
CA GLY A 298 -15.45 -20.57 -0.59
C GLY A 298 -14.05 -19.99 -0.44
N SER A 299 -13.38 -19.78 -1.56
CA SER A 299 -12.00 -19.26 -1.60
C SER A 299 -12.02 -17.73 -1.68
N SER A 300 -11.17 -17.05 -0.90
CA SER A 300 -10.98 -15.60 -1.01
C SER A 300 -10.01 -15.24 -2.15
N TYR A 301 -10.00 -13.97 -2.55
CA TYR A 301 -9.02 -13.39 -3.47
C TYR A 301 -8.11 -12.37 -2.76
N PRO A 302 -6.78 -12.37 -3.00
CA PRO A 302 -6.06 -13.44 -3.70
C PRO A 302 -6.13 -14.76 -2.91
N PRO A 303 -5.96 -15.92 -3.57
CA PRO A 303 -5.83 -17.17 -2.85
C PRO A 303 -4.54 -17.16 -2.04
N LEU A 304 -4.60 -17.60 -0.78
CA LEU A 304 -3.41 -17.84 0.02
C LEU A 304 -3.56 -19.21 0.67
N GLU A 305 -2.92 -20.20 0.04
CA GLU A 305 -2.88 -21.56 0.58
C GLU A 305 -1.93 -21.63 1.78
N ARG A 306 -2.10 -22.67 2.59
CA ARG A 306 -1.23 -22.89 3.75
C ARG A 306 -0.06 -23.79 3.39
N GLY A 307 1.13 -23.37 3.80
CA GLY A 307 2.31 -24.20 3.81
C GLY A 307 2.13 -25.42 4.72
N LYS A 308 2.94 -26.45 4.47
CA LYS A 308 2.88 -27.75 5.17
C LYS A 308 4.21 -28.17 5.76
N LEU A 309 5.27 -27.39 5.58
CA LEU A 309 6.60 -27.77 6.00
C LEU A 309 6.79 -27.58 7.51
N LYS A 310 7.44 -28.55 8.16
CA LYS A 310 7.94 -28.38 9.53
C LYS A 310 9.28 -27.63 9.54
N ARG A 311 10.09 -27.80 8.49
CA ARG A 311 11.38 -27.14 8.29
C ARG A 311 11.44 -26.55 6.90
N THR A 312 11.70 -25.26 6.82
CA THR A 312 11.69 -24.49 5.57
C THR A 312 13.06 -24.50 4.90
N PRO A 313 13.12 -24.58 3.55
CA PRO A 313 14.38 -24.62 2.83
C PRO A 313 15.18 -23.33 3.03
N LEU A 314 16.50 -23.43 2.92
CA LEU A 314 17.39 -22.28 2.77
C LEU A 314 17.96 -22.36 1.37
N VAL A 315 17.61 -21.40 0.54
CA VAL A 315 18.13 -21.24 -0.82
C VAL A 315 18.94 -19.95 -0.84
N THR A 316 20.07 -19.97 -1.54
CA THR A 316 20.96 -18.82 -1.67
C THR A 316 21.49 -18.79 -3.10
N HIS A 317 20.94 -17.87 -3.88
CA HIS A 317 21.37 -17.50 -5.23
C HIS A 317 22.43 -16.40 -5.20
N GLY A 318 22.46 -15.59 -4.13
CA GLY A 318 23.41 -14.49 -3.98
C GLY A 318 23.08 -13.26 -4.81
N PHE A 319 21.78 -12.98 -5.00
CA PHE A 319 21.33 -11.83 -5.80
C PHE A 319 21.90 -10.49 -5.29
N ALA A 320 22.41 -9.71 -6.22
CA ALA A 320 22.94 -8.37 -6.01
C ALA A 320 21.93 -7.30 -6.46
N PRO A 321 22.01 -6.05 -5.94
CA PRO A 321 21.26 -4.93 -6.48
C PRO A 321 21.45 -4.79 -8.00
N GLY A 322 20.35 -4.62 -8.73
CA GLY A 322 20.30 -4.52 -10.19
C GLY A 322 20.01 -5.82 -10.92
N ASP A 323 20.17 -6.98 -10.27
CA ASP A 323 19.87 -8.29 -10.84
C ASP A 323 18.39 -8.42 -11.23
N MET A 324 18.12 -9.07 -12.35
CA MET A 324 16.77 -9.39 -12.79
C MET A 324 16.33 -10.71 -12.19
N VAL A 325 15.18 -10.71 -11.53
CA VAL A 325 14.58 -11.90 -10.91
C VAL A 325 13.13 -12.04 -11.30
N ARG A 326 12.63 -13.28 -11.34
CA ARG A 326 11.20 -13.58 -11.39
C ARG A 326 10.76 -14.05 -10.00
N VAL A 327 9.64 -13.52 -9.52
CA VAL A 327 8.96 -14.08 -8.34
C VAL A 327 8.29 -15.38 -8.77
N LEU A 328 8.54 -16.46 -8.04
CA LEU A 328 7.93 -17.76 -8.31
C LEU A 328 6.39 -17.69 -8.27
N GLU A 329 5.73 -18.70 -8.85
CA GLU A 329 4.28 -18.81 -8.75
C GLU A 329 3.84 -19.06 -7.28
N ASP A 330 2.60 -18.76 -6.96
CA ASP A 330 2.11 -18.81 -5.57
C ASP A 330 2.13 -20.24 -4.99
N ASP A 331 1.83 -21.25 -5.78
CA ASP A 331 1.91 -22.67 -5.40
C ASP A 331 3.35 -23.13 -5.14
N GLU A 332 4.29 -22.71 -5.98
CA GLU A 332 5.73 -22.94 -5.81
C GLU A 332 6.23 -22.31 -4.50
N ILE A 333 5.85 -21.07 -4.22
CA ILE A 333 6.20 -20.40 -2.97
C ILE A 333 5.58 -21.12 -1.78
N VAL A 334 4.29 -21.46 -1.82
CA VAL A 334 3.57 -22.17 -0.74
C VAL A 334 4.25 -23.50 -0.40
N ALA A 335 4.79 -24.21 -1.39
CA ALA A 335 5.56 -25.44 -1.17
C ALA A 335 6.82 -25.24 -0.32
N THR A 336 7.33 -24.00 -0.21
CA THR A 336 8.49 -23.63 0.63
C THR A 336 8.12 -23.13 2.04
N LEU A 337 6.83 -23.00 2.36
CA LEU A 337 6.36 -22.37 3.59
C LEU A 337 6.03 -23.38 4.70
N ASP A 338 6.15 -22.91 5.93
CA ASP A 338 5.63 -23.59 7.11
C ASP A 338 4.11 -23.41 7.29
N GLU A 339 3.54 -24.08 8.30
CA GLU A 339 2.11 -24.02 8.63
C GLU A 339 1.60 -22.61 9.00
N LYS A 340 2.52 -21.68 9.30
CA LYS A 340 2.23 -20.27 9.57
C LYS A 340 2.46 -19.37 8.35
N ASN A 341 2.67 -19.97 7.18
CA ASN A 341 3.02 -19.30 5.93
C ASN A 341 4.32 -18.49 6.04
N ARG A 342 5.34 -19.04 6.69
CA ARG A 342 6.65 -18.41 6.81
C ARG A 342 7.74 -19.25 6.17
N ASN A 343 8.79 -18.58 5.70
CA ASN A 343 10.08 -19.19 5.38
C ASN A 343 11.17 -18.48 6.19
N ARG A 344 11.88 -19.25 7.03
CA ARG A 344 12.93 -18.73 7.92
C ARG A 344 12.49 -17.47 8.69
N GLY A 345 11.28 -17.51 9.26
CA GLY A 345 10.71 -16.43 10.06
C GLY A 345 10.08 -15.27 9.28
N LEU A 346 10.27 -15.18 7.96
CA LEU A 346 9.62 -14.18 7.11
C LEU A 346 8.29 -14.71 6.60
N SER A 347 7.21 -13.94 6.81
CA SER A 347 5.86 -14.30 6.37
C SER A 347 5.68 -14.04 4.88
N PHE A 348 4.90 -14.89 4.22
CA PHE A 348 4.35 -14.67 2.90
C PHE A 348 2.84 -14.42 3.02
N ASP A 349 2.37 -13.31 2.46
CA ASP A 349 0.99 -12.83 2.64
C ASP A 349 0.29 -12.50 1.32
N GLU A 350 -0.98 -12.11 1.41
CA GLU A 350 -1.81 -11.80 0.26
C GLU A 350 -1.35 -10.56 -0.55
N GLU A 351 -0.62 -9.61 0.03
CA GLU A 351 -0.03 -8.51 -0.75
C GLU A 351 1.07 -9.05 -1.66
N MET A 352 1.88 -9.98 -1.16
CA MET A 352 2.96 -10.61 -1.93
C MET A 352 2.43 -11.46 -3.09
N VAL A 353 1.29 -12.14 -2.94
CA VAL A 353 0.68 -12.96 -4.01
C VAL A 353 0.40 -12.15 -5.29
N LYS A 354 0.14 -10.84 -5.18
CA LYS A 354 -0.11 -9.96 -6.34
C LYS A 354 1.09 -9.83 -7.28
N HIS A 355 2.28 -10.21 -6.80
CA HIS A 355 3.55 -10.10 -7.49
C HIS A 355 4.09 -11.44 -8.00
N CYS A 356 3.43 -12.56 -7.71
CA CYS A 356 3.82 -13.88 -8.22
C CYS A 356 3.82 -13.92 -9.75
N GLY A 357 4.79 -14.64 -10.33
CA GLY A 357 5.00 -14.78 -11.77
C GLY A 357 5.59 -13.54 -12.47
N GLN A 358 5.72 -12.41 -11.77
CA GLN A 358 6.23 -11.16 -12.34
C GLN A 358 7.76 -11.07 -12.25
N ARG A 359 8.34 -10.24 -13.12
CA ARG A 359 9.79 -9.95 -13.13
C ARG A 359 10.07 -8.58 -12.54
N TYR A 360 11.09 -8.51 -11.69
CA TYR A 360 11.54 -7.28 -11.05
C TYR A 360 13.07 -7.20 -11.05
N ARG A 361 13.56 -5.99 -10.83
CA ARG A 361 14.96 -5.77 -10.47
C ARG A 361 15.11 -5.82 -8.96
N VAL A 362 16.20 -6.38 -8.49
CA VAL A 362 16.59 -6.33 -7.08
C VAL A 362 16.98 -4.90 -6.73
N ALA A 363 16.25 -4.29 -5.79
CA ALA A 363 16.55 -2.95 -5.31
C ALA A 363 17.71 -2.97 -4.31
N MET A 364 17.62 -3.86 -3.32
CA MET A 364 18.65 -3.99 -2.28
C MET A 364 18.56 -5.35 -1.58
N ARG A 365 19.69 -5.73 -0.97
CA ARG A 365 19.80 -6.83 -0.02
C ARG A 365 19.74 -6.27 1.39
N ILE A 366 18.92 -6.88 2.23
CA ILE A 366 18.65 -6.43 3.60
C ILE A 366 19.19 -7.48 4.56
N GLU A 367 20.22 -7.08 5.30
CA GLU A 367 20.97 -7.91 6.24
C GLU A 367 20.74 -7.46 7.67
N ARG A 368 20.43 -6.18 7.88
CA ARG A 368 20.15 -5.62 9.21
C ARG A 368 19.05 -4.56 9.18
N ILE A 369 18.26 -4.55 10.23
CA ILE A 369 17.21 -3.55 10.46
C ILE A 369 17.20 -3.09 11.90
N LEU A 370 16.60 -1.95 12.16
CA LEU A 370 16.37 -1.46 13.52
C LEU A 370 15.12 -2.14 14.10
N GLU A 371 15.24 -2.75 15.27
CA GLU A 371 14.11 -3.29 16.02
C GLU A 371 13.44 -2.19 16.87
N LYS A 372 12.19 -2.41 17.30
CA LYS A 372 11.39 -1.48 18.12
C LYS A 372 12.04 -1.00 19.42
N ASN A 373 13.03 -1.72 19.94
CA ASN A 373 13.77 -1.38 21.15
C ASN A 373 14.99 -0.48 20.85
N GLY A 374 15.15 -0.06 19.59
CA GLY A 374 16.27 0.74 19.14
C GLY A 374 17.55 -0.05 18.89
N ARG A 375 17.52 -1.38 18.95
CA ARG A 375 18.71 -2.22 18.74
C ARG A 375 18.74 -2.72 17.30
N ILE A 376 19.94 -2.85 16.75
CA ILE A 376 20.14 -3.46 15.43
C ILE A 376 19.87 -4.96 15.53
N LEU A 377 18.99 -5.44 14.65
CA LEU A 377 18.72 -6.84 14.41
C LEU A 377 19.48 -7.28 13.16
N GLU A 378 20.53 -8.07 13.37
CA GLU A 378 21.24 -8.79 12.31
C GLU A 378 20.42 -10.01 11.87
N MET A 379 20.07 -10.06 10.58
CA MET A 379 19.27 -11.14 10.01
C MET A 379 20.11 -12.39 9.82
N LYS A 380 19.73 -13.50 10.46
CA LYS A 380 20.33 -14.82 10.21
C LYS A 380 20.15 -15.30 8.76
N THR A 381 19.11 -14.81 8.09
CA THR A 381 18.83 -15.06 6.69
C THR A 381 18.41 -13.73 6.09
N PRO A 382 19.25 -13.12 5.22
CA PRO A 382 18.93 -11.85 4.58
C PRO A 382 17.64 -11.88 3.79
N CYS A 383 17.05 -10.71 3.61
CA CYS A 383 15.91 -10.47 2.74
C CYS A 383 16.36 -9.75 1.46
N ILE A 384 15.53 -9.85 0.43
CA ILE A 384 15.65 -9.10 -0.81
C ILE A 384 14.48 -8.12 -0.88
N ALA A 385 14.74 -6.87 -1.26
CA ALA A 385 13.70 -5.93 -1.67
C ALA A 385 13.75 -5.74 -3.19
N LEU A 386 12.57 -5.65 -3.81
CA LEU A 386 12.42 -5.54 -5.26
C LEU A 386 11.95 -4.13 -5.63
N GLU A 387 12.40 -3.64 -6.79
CA GLU A 387 12.04 -2.29 -7.26
C GLU A 387 10.55 -2.16 -7.57
N GLY A 388 9.89 -1.15 -7.00
CA GLY A 388 8.46 -0.89 -7.19
C GLY A 388 7.54 -1.94 -6.58
N VAL A 389 8.07 -2.80 -5.69
CA VAL A 389 7.33 -3.85 -4.99
C VAL A 389 7.22 -3.49 -3.52
N ASP A 390 6.23 -2.66 -3.24
CA ASP A 390 5.95 -2.08 -1.95
C ASP A 390 4.54 -2.43 -1.49
N ALA A 391 4.28 -2.29 -0.19
CA ALA A 391 2.95 -2.45 0.36
C ALA A 391 1.96 -1.48 -0.34
N SER A 392 0.93 -2.07 -0.95
CA SER A 392 -0.10 -1.30 -1.67
C SER A 392 -1.11 -0.65 -0.72
N GLY A 393 -1.22 -1.18 0.50
CA GLY A 393 -2.21 -0.79 1.50
C GLY A 393 -3.62 -1.31 1.24
N GLU A 394 -3.90 -1.93 0.09
CA GLU A 394 -5.24 -2.37 -0.32
C GLU A 394 -5.92 -3.23 0.73
N LEU A 395 -5.24 -4.26 1.21
CA LEU A 395 -5.79 -5.21 2.18
C LEU A 395 -5.83 -4.65 3.60
N LEU A 396 -5.17 -3.52 3.84
CA LEU A 396 -5.10 -2.84 5.13
C LEU A 396 -5.83 -1.49 5.12
N ARG A 397 -7.04 -1.47 4.54
CA ARG A 397 -7.92 -0.29 4.47
C ARG A 397 -7.21 0.94 3.91
N PHE A 398 -6.44 0.73 2.84
CA PHE A 398 -5.64 1.75 2.17
C PHE A 398 -4.65 2.45 3.12
N CYS A 399 -4.03 1.69 4.02
CA CYS A 399 -2.92 2.19 4.83
C CYS A 399 -1.84 2.78 3.91
N THR A 400 -1.33 3.94 4.30
CA THR A 400 -0.54 4.79 3.41
C THR A 400 0.95 4.51 3.49
N GLN A 401 1.39 3.81 4.55
CA GLN A 401 2.76 3.30 4.64
C GLN A 401 3.12 2.55 3.36
N HIS A 402 4.32 2.84 2.85
CA HIS A 402 4.80 2.35 1.57
C HIS A 402 6.13 1.64 1.77
N GLU A 403 6.11 0.68 2.69
CA GLU A 403 7.28 -0.14 3.04
C GLU A 403 7.55 -1.18 1.96
N TYR A 404 8.82 -1.52 1.77
CA TYR A 404 9.21 -2.60 0.88
C TYR A 404 8.63 -3.93 1.35
N LEU A 405 8.15 -4.74 0.40
CA LEU A 405 7.89 -6.16 0.68
C LEU A 405 9.23 -6.89 0.69
N PHE A 406 9.51 -7.61 1.76
CA PHE A 406 10.73 -8.39 1.90
C PHE A 406 10.53 -9.79 1.33
N TRP A 407 11.49 -10.25 0.53
CA TRP A 407 11.46 -11.52 -0.16
C TRP A 407 12.58 -12.44 0.34
N ARG A 408 12.31 -13.75 0.41
CA ARG A 408 13.37 -14.76 0.50
C ARG A 408 13.88 -15.09 -0.88
N GLU A 409 15.18 -15.36 -0.99
CA GLU A 409 15.76 -15.88 -2.23
C GLU A 409 15.10 -17.20 -2.66
N ALA A 410 14.57 -18.01 -1.72
CA ALA A 410 13.79 -19.21 -2.03
C ALA A 410 12.47 -18.95 -2.77
N TRP A 411 12.05 -17.70 -2.91
CA TRP A 411 10.83 -17.28 -3.60
C TRP A 411 11.12 -16.60 -4.95
N LEU A 412 12.40 -16.52 -5.31
CA LEU A 412 12.88 -15.79 -6.47
C LEU A 412 13.75 -16.72 -7.31
N GLU A 413 13.69 -16.56 -8.63
CA GLU A 413 14.61 -17.23 -9.55
C GLU A 413 15.28 -16.21 -10.49
N PRO A 414 16.50 -16.51 -10.98
CA PRO A 414 17.15 -15.65 -11.97
C PRO A 414 16.30 -15.47 -13.22
N ALA A 415 16.19 -14.24 -13.71
CA ALA A 415 15.48 -13.93 -14.95
C ALA A 415 16.37 -13.18 -15.93
N SER A 416 16.14 -13.39 -17.23
CA SER A 416 16.72 -12.50 -18.24
C SER A 416 15.98 -11.15 -18.21
N PRO A 417 16.66 -10.03 -18.53
CA PRO A 417 15.98 -8.76 -18.75
C PRO A 417 14.93 -8.91 -19.85
N PRO A 418 13.78 -8.20 -19.78
CA PRO A 418 12.81 -8.20 -20.86
C PRO A 418 13.50 -7.76 -22.16
N ALA A 419 13.18 -8.43 -23.28
CA ALA A 419 13.63 -8.01 -24.60
C ALA A 419 13.14 -6.57 -24.83
N GLN A 420 14.07 -5.68 -25.22
CA GLN A 420 13.81 -4.26 -25.44
C GLN A 420 12.89 -4.03 -26.64
#